data_AF-A0A842WRP0-F1
#
_entry.id   AF-A0A842WRP0-F1
#
_cell.length_a   1.000
_cell.length_b   1.000
_cell.length_c   1.000
_cell.angle_alpha   90.00
_cell.angle_beta   90.00
_cell.angle_gamma   90.00
#
_symmetry.space_group_name_H-M   'P 1'
#
loop_
_entity.id
_entity.type
_entity.pdbx_description
1 polymer ?
#
loop_
_entity_poly.entity_id
_entity_poly.type
_entity_poly.pdbx_seq_one_letter_code
_entity_poly.pdbx_strand_id
1 'polypeptide(L)'
;MSNTDKLVEVLQKQIEVEKRTLERLIEAEEEARETSVRLVLMEMRLDTWKHQKFLEGMIELMSTVPCDEWMAKIGRYTGRIKLDRMLKEIMKEESEMVKLLEEEIKLMDDEIGLMLLEHLKEDEEKHVESLKRIVTLIKMAPLQPKKGEKGTDIKCDDE
;
A
#
# COMPACT_ATOMS: atom_id res chain seq x y z
N MET A 1 4.36 4.79 29.11
CA MET A 1 4.21 4.66 27.65
C MET A 1 3.59 3.33 27.33
N SER A 2 2.51 3.34 26.54
CA SER A 2 1.88 2.13 26.03
C SER A 2 2.74 1.48 24.93
N ASN A 3 2.45 0.22 24.58
CA ASN A 3 3.11 -0.42 23.44
C ASN A 3 2.77 0.28 22.12
N THR A 4 1.56 0.85 22.00
CA THR A 4 1.15 1.66 20.86
C THR A 4 2.00 2.92 20.72
N ASP A 5 2.29 3.62 21.82
CA ASP A 5 3.15 4.81 21.79
C ASP A 5 4.57 4.47 21.32
N LYS A 6 5.13 3.35 21.80
CA LYS A 6 6.45 2.86 21.35
C LYS A 6 6.45 2.50 19.86
N LEU A 7 5.38 1.90 19.37
CA LEU A 7 5.26 1.54 17.96
C LEU A 7 5.18 2.80 17.09
N VAL A 8 4.39 3.80 17.50
CA VAL A 8 4.31 5.10 16.81
C VAL A 8 5.68 5.77 16.74
N GLU A 9 6.46 5.77 17.84
CA GLU A 9 7.83 6.32 17.83
C GLU A 9 8.75 5.61 16.83
N VAL A 10 8.63 4.28 16.69
CA VAL A 10 9.41 3.52 15.71
C VAL A 10 9.00 3.87 14.28
N LEU A 11 7.68 3.95 14.01
CA LEU A 11 7.18 4.34 12.68
C LEU A 11 7.63 5.76 12.30
N GLN A 12 7.61 6.70 13.26
CA GLN A 12 8.12 8.05 13.03
C GLN A 12 9.61 8.05 12.67
N LYS A 13 10.43 7.23 13.37
CA LYS A 13 11.84 7.09 13.02
C LYS A 13 12.04 6.50 11.62
N GLN A 14 11.19 5.55 11.20
CA GLN A 14 11.22 5.00 9.84
C GLN A 14 10.88 6.08 8.81
N ILE A 15 9.85 6.90 9.04
CA ILE A 15 9.50 8.03 8.16
C ILE A 15 10.70 8.97 7.99
N GLU A 16 11.41 9.29 9.06
CA GLU A 16 12.59 10.16 8.98
C GLU A 16 13.77 9.52 8.21
N VAL A 17 13.90 8.19 8.25
CA VAL A 17 14.86 7.48 7.39
C VAL A 17 14.44 7.59 5.93
N GLU A 18 13.18 7.27 5.62
CA GLU A 18 12.65 7.29 4.26
C GLU A 18 12.72 8.71 3.65
N LYS A 19 12.51 9.78 4.43
CA LYS A 19 12.67 11.17 3.94
C LYS A 19 14.09 11.46 3.46
N ARG A 20 15.10 11.12 4.28
CA ARG A 20 16.50 11.31 3.91
C ARG A 20 16.91 10.43 2.73
N THR A 21 16.37 9.22 2.64
CA THR A 21 16.59 8.33 1.49
C THR A 21 15.99 8.94 0.22
N LEU A 22 14.77 9.48 0.30
CA LEU A 22 14.08 10.08 -0.83
C LEU A 22 14.86 11.26 -1.42
N GLU A 23 15.35 12.16 -0.56
CA GLU A 23 16.17 13.31 -0.97
C GLU A 23 17.42 12.85 -1.72
N ARG A 24 18.12 11.83 -1.20
CA ARG A 24 19.32 11.27 -1.85
C ARG A 24 19.01 10.60 -3.18
N LEU A 25 17.86 9.93 -3.30
CA LEU A 25 17.44 9.28 -4.55
C LEU A 25 17.09 10.31 -5.61
N ILE A 26 16.46 11.44 -5.24
CA ILE A 26 16.21 12.56 -6.15
C ILE A 26 17.53 13.12 -6.69
N GLU A 27 18.48 13.44 -5.80
CA GLU A 27 19.80 13.95 -6.20
C GLU A 27 20.53 12.97 -7.12
N ALA A 28 20.55 11.68 -6.76
CA ALA A 28 21.19 10.66 -7.58
C ALA A 28 20.51 10.48 -8.96
N GLU A 29 19.18 10.56 -9.02
CA GLU A 29 18.43 10.46 -10.28
C GLU A 29 18.75 11.66 -11.20
N GLU A 30 18.89 12.87 -10.65
CA GLU A 30 19.24 14.07 -11.40
C GLU A 30 20.69 14.04 -11.93
N GLU A 31 21.62 13.46 -11.17
CA GLU A 31 23.04 13.36 -11.55
C GLU A 31 23.33 12.22 -12.54
N ALA A 32 22.52 11.16 -12.54
CA ALA A 32 22.72 9.99 -13.40
C ALA A 32 22.61 10.36 -14.89
N ARG A 33 23.59 9.93 -15.69
CA ARG A 33 23.65 10.25 -17.13
C ARG A 33 23.02 9.16 -17.98
N GLU A 34 23.06 7.93 -17.48
CA GLU A 34 22.53 6.74 -18.12
C GLU A 34 21.02 6.63 -17.88
N THR A 35 20.25 6.50 -18.95
CA THR A 35 18.78 6.40 -18.87
C THR A 35 18.32 5.19 -18.05
N SER A 36 19.00 4.06 -18.17
CA SER A 36 18.69 2.84 -17.42
C SER A 36 18.91 3.02 -15.92
N VAL A 37 20.00 3.68 -15.51
CA VAL A 37 20.28 3.99 -14.10
C VAL A 37 19.23 4.96 -13.55
N ARG A 38 18.88 6.01 -14.32
CA ARG A 38 17.79 6.93 -13.94
C ARG A 38 16.46 6.21 -13.73
N LEU A 39 16.16 5.23 -14.58
CA LEU A 39 14.92 4.46 -14.48
C LEU A 39 14.87 3.63 -13.18
N VAL A 40 15.98 2.98 -12.81
CA VAL A 40 16.11 2.25 -11.54
C VAL A 40 16.00 3.19 -10.35
N LEU A 41 16.69 4.34 -10.37
CA LEU A 41 16.61 5.32 -9.29
C LEU A 41 15.19 5.91 -9.14
N MET A 42 14.50 6.10 -10.26
CA MET A 42 13.11 6.55 -10.27
C MET A 42 12.17 5.53 -9.63
N GLU A 43 12.34 4.22 -9.91
CA GLU A 43 11.60 3.15 -9.24
C GLU A 43 11.82 3.24 -7.73
N MET A 44 13.08 3.21 -7.29
CA MET A 44 13.42 3.27 -5.86
C MET A 44 12.85 4.52 -5.19
N ARG A 45 12.86 5.67 -5.88
CA ARG A 45 12.30 6.93 -5.39
C ARG A 45 10.80 6.82 -5.18
N LEU A 46 10.07 6.24 -6.13
CA LEU A 46 8.63 6.03 -6.02
C LEU A 46 8.29 5.07 -4.88
N ASP A 47 9.10 4.03 -4.70
CA ASP A 47 8.93 3.05 -3.63
C ASP A 47 9.22 3.63 -2.24
N THR A 48 10.29 4.42 -2.10
CA THR A 48 10.55 5.19 -0.89
C THR A 48 9.40 6.15 -0.55
N TRP A 49 8.83 6.83 -1.55
CA TRP A 49 7.68 7.71 -1.34
C TRP A 49 6.44 6.92 -0.92
N LYS A 50 6.17 5.77 -1.57
CA LYS A 50 5.10 4.82 -1.21
C LYS A 50 5.24 4.41 0.26
N HIS A 51 6.43 4.02 0.71
CA HIS A 51 6.68 3.63 2.10
C HIS A 51 6.37 4.75 3.10
N GLN A 52 6.77 5.99 2.83
CA GLN A 52 6.42 7.13 3.69
C GLN A 52 4.91 7.24 3.89
N LYS A 53 4.14 7.16 2.80
CA LYS A 53 2.67 7.25 2.84
C LYS A 53 2.03 6.09 3.58
N PHE A 54 2.54 4.88 3.41
CA PHE A 54 2.08 3.73 4.18
C PHE A 54 2.34 3.91 5.68
N LEU A 55 3.54 4.36 6.08
CA LEU A 55 3.89 4.58 7.48
C LEU A 55 3.03 5.69 8.12
N GLU A 56 2.79 6.78 7.40
CA GLU A 56 1.87 7.86 7.81
C GLU A 56 0.45 7.31 8.04
N GLY A 57 -0.07 6.52 7.08
CA GLY A 57 -1.37 5.87 7.19
C GLY A 57 -1.48 4.88 8.35
N MET A 58 -0.40 4.14 8.66
CA MET A 58 -0.37 3.25 9.83
C MET A 58 -0.45 4.03 11.15
N ILE A 59 0.25 5.16 11.26
CA ILE A 59 0.15 6.03 12.45
C ILE A 59 -1.27 6.57 12.58
N GLU A 60 -1.88 7.01 11.47
CA GLU A 60 -3.25 7.50 11.46
C GLU A 60 -4.23 6.41 11.91
N LEU A 61 -4.13 5.20 11.35
CA LEU A 61 -4.96 4.06 11.72
C LEU A 61 -4.92 3.82 13.23
N MET A 62 -3.72 3.73 13.82
CA MET A 62 -3.53 3.48 15.25
C MET A 62 -3.98 4.63 16.15
N SER A 63 -3.99 5.85 15.64
CA SER A 63 -4.33 7.06 16.41
C SER A 63 -5.82 7.39 16.36
N THR A 64 -6.53 6.83 15.37
CA THR A 64 -7.94 7.12 15.10
C THR A 64 -8.87 6.32 16.00
N VAL A 65 -9.82 7.01 16.64
CA VAL A 65 -10.93 6.39 17.37
C VAL A 65 -12.10 6.17 16.39
N PRO A 66 -12.68 4.96 16.32
CA PRO A 66 -13.72 4.65 15.36
C PRO A 66 -15.09 5.23 15.77
N CYS A 67 -15.90 5.61 14.78
CA CYS A 67 -17.27 6.07 14.98
C CYS A 67 -18.20 4.92 15.41
N ASP A 68 -18.90 5.07 16.55
CA ASP A 68 -19.78 4.04 17.12
C ASP A 68 -21.27 4.15 16.76
N GLU A 69 -21.61 5.12 15.90
CA GLU A 69 -22.99 5.39 15.52
C GLU A 69 -23.62 4.28 14.67
N TRP A 70 -24.94 4.11 14.82
CA TRP A 70 -25.71 3.11 14.08
C TRP A 70 -25.66 3.31 12.56
N MET A 71 -25.68 4.56 12.09
CA MET A 71 -25.57 4.88 10.66
C MET A 71 -24.19 4.47 10.10
N ALA A 72 -23.12 4.67 10.87
CA ALA A 72 -21.79 4.16 10.53
C ALA A 72 -21.74 2.61 10.53
N LYS A 73 -22.58 1.90 11.30
CA LYS A 73 -22.70 0.43 11.25
C LYS A 73 -23.44 -0.06 9.99
N ILE A 74 -24.48 0.64 9.55
CA ILE A 74 -25.19 0.30 8.30
C ILE A 74 -24.30 0.62 7.09
N GLY A 75 -23.63 1.78 7.07
CA GLY A 75 -22.66 2.14 6.04
C GLY A 75 -21.52 1.12 5.90
N ARG A 76 -21.06 0.53 7.01
CA ARG A 76 -20.10 -0.59 7.02
C ARG A 76 -20.60 -1.81 6.25
N TYR A 77 -21.87 -2.19 6.38
CA TYR A 77 -22.40 -3.40 5.74
C TYR A 77 -22.58 -3.22 4.23
N THR A 78 -23.21 -2.13 3.80
CA THR A 78 -23.42 -1.84 2.37
C THR A 78 -22.10 -1.51 1.67
N GLY A 79 -21.18 -0.82 2.36
CA GLY A 79 -19.83 -0.57 1.89
C GLY A 79 -19.03 -1.85 1.64
N ARG A 80 -19.18 -2.89 2.46
CA ARG A 80 -18.43 -4.16 2.29
C ARG A 80 -18.77 -4.91 1.01
N ILE A 81 -20.04 -4.96 0.60
CA ILE A 81 -20.43 -5.65 -0.64
C ILE A 81 -19.85 -4.92 -1.86
N LYS A 82 -19.95 -3.58 -1.86
CA LYS A 82 -19.36 -2.75 -2.92
C LYS A 82 -17.83 -2.90 -2.95
N LEU A 83 -17.19 -2.90 -1.78
CA LEU A 83 -15.76 -3.08 -1.62
C LEU A 83 -15.29 -4.46 -2.11
N ASP A 84 -15.95 -5.56 -1.75
CA ASP A 84 -15.60 -6.91 -2.25
C ASP A 84 -15.65 -6.99 -3.78
N ARG A 85 -16.64 -6.35 -4.41
CA ARG A 85 -16.72 -6.27 -5.87
C ARG A 85 -15.58 -5.45 -6.45
N MET A 86 -15.33 -4.26 -5.92
CA MET A 86 -14.24 -3.38 -6.40
C MET A 86 -12.87 -4.06 -6.24
N LEU A 87 -12.60 -4.71 -5.11
CA LEU A 87 -11.34 -5.43 -4.89
C LEU A 87 -11.16 -6.58 -5.88
N LYS A 88 -12.23 -7.29 -6.25
CA LYS A 88 -12.17 -8.33 -7.28
C LYS A 88 -11.91 -7.79 -8.68
N GLU A 89 -12.45 -6.61 -8.99
CA GLU A 89 -12.20 -5.92 -10.26
C GLU A 89 -10.72 -5.51 -10.34
N ILE A 90 -10.18 -4.88 -9.30
CA ILE A 90 -8.74 -4.55 -9.20
C ILE A 90 -7.87 -5.81 -9.30
N MET A 91 -8.18 -6.87 -8.54
CA MET A 91 -7.45 -8.14 -8.63
C MET A 91 -7.39 -8.72 -10.05
N LYS A 92 -8.46 -8.52 -10.84
CA LYS A 92 -8.50 -8.97 -12.23
C LYS A 92 -7.55 -8.15 -13.09
N GLU A 93 -7.52 -6.84 -12.90
CA GLU A 93 -6.60 -5.91 -13.58
C GLU A 93 -5.14 -6.24 -13.24
N GLU A 94 -4.79 -6.44 -11.95
CA GLU A 94 -3.43 -6.83 -11.56
C GLU A 94 -3.03 -8.18 -12.18
N SER A 95 -3.95 -9.15 -12.22
CA SER A 95 -3.70 -10.46 -12.85
C SER A 95 -3.55 -10.37 -14.37
N GLU A 96 -4.15 -9.35 -15.00
CA GLU A 96 -3.97 -9.06 -16.42
C GLU A 96 -2.60 -8.43 -16.66
N MET A 97 -2.19 -7.49 -15.79
CA MET A 97 -0.85 -6.89 -15.84
C MET A 97 0.26 -7.94 -15.72
N VAL A 98 0.15 -8.90 -14.79
CA VAL A 98 1.12 -10.01 -14.67
C VAL A 98 1.29 -10.77 -15.99
N LYS A 99 0.20 -11.01 -16.73
CA LYS A 99 0.28 -11.73 -18.02
C LYS A 99 0.97 -10.89 -19.10
N LEU A 100 0.71 -9.59 -19.13
CA LEU A 100 1.39 -8.68 -20.05
C LEU A 100 2.89 -8.64 -19.75
N LEU A 101 3.27 -8.53 -18.48
CA LEU A 101 4.67 -8.58 -18.06
C LEU A 101 5.34 -9.90 -18.43
N GLU A 102 4.63 -11.04 -18.30
CA GLU A 102 5.16 -12.34 -18.76
C GLU A 102 5.39 -12.43 -20.27
N GLU A 103 4.64 -11.69 -21.07
CA GLU A 103 4.86 -11.58 -22.51
C GLU A 103 6.03 -10.64 -22.81
N GLU A 104 6.09 -9.49 -22.14
CA GLU A 104 7.17 -8.50 -22.29
C GLU A 104 8.54 -9.06 -21.90
N ILE A 105 8.62 -9.81 -20.79
CA ILE A 105 9.84 -10.47 -20.32
C ILE A 105 10.42 -11.42 -21.38
N LYS A 106 9.58 -12.11 -22.16
CA LYS A 106 10.04 -13.03 -23.23
C LYS A 106 10.60 -12.29 -24.44
N LEU A 107 10.31 -11.01 -24.59
CA LEU A 107 10.72 -10.17 -25.71
C LEU A 107 11.87 -9.22 -25.33
N MET A 108 12.24 -9.13 -24.05
CA MET A 108 13.25 -8.22 -23.55
C MET A 108 14.65 -8.83 -23.64
N ASP A 109 15.52 -8.21 -24.43
CA ASP A 109 16.93 -8.60 -24.57
C ASP A 109 17.88 -7.81 -23.66
N ASP A 110 17.46 -6.64 -23.15
CA ASP A 110 18.27 -5.79 -22.27
C ASP A 110 18.23 -6.29 -20.82
N GLU A 111 19.39 -6.52 -20.22
CA GLU A 111 19.48 -7.09 -18.86
C GLU A 111 18.89 -6.17 -17.78
N ILE A 112 19.02 -4.85 -17.92
CA ILE A 112 18.45 -3.90 -16.95
C ILE A 112 16.93 -3.81 -17.13
N GLY A 113 16.46 -3.77 -18.37
CA GLY A 113 15.03 -3.83 -18.70
C GLY A 113 14.38 -5.11 -18.18
N LEU A 114 15.05 -6.26 -18.34
CA LEU A 114 14.57 -7.55 -17.84
C LEU A 114 14.44 -7.53 -16.31
N MET A 115 15.47 -7.06 -15.61
CA MET A 115 15.45 -6.94 -14.15
C MET A 115 14.29 -6.06 -13.64
N LEU A 116 14.03 -4.93 -14.31
CA LEU A 116 12.91 -4.04 -13.96
C LEU A 116 11.55 -4.68 -14.21
N LEU A 117 11.38 -5.38 -15.34
CA LEU A 117 10.13 -6.07 -15.65
C LEU A 117 9.86 -7.24 -14.69
N GLU A 118 10.90 -7.98 -14.31
CA GLU A 118 10.80 -9.04 -13.29
C GLU A 118 10.38 -8.47 -11.94
N HIS A 119 10.99 -7.35 -11.52
CA HIS A 119 10.60 -6.67 -10.29
C HIS A 119 9.14 -6.21 -10.30
N LEU A 120 8.69 -5.55 -11.39
CA LEU A 120 7.29 -5.16 -11.53
C LEU A 120 6.35 -6.36 -11.47
N LYS A 121 6.70 -7.47 -12.13
CA LYS A 121 5.90 -8.69 -12.11
C LYS A 121 5.75 -9.23 -10.69
N GLU A 122 6.85 -9.32 -9.94
CA GLU A 122 6.82 -9.78 -8.56
C GLU A 122 5.91 -8.92 -7.67
N ASP A 123 5.91 -7.61 -7.89
CA ASP A 123 5.08 -6.68 -7.14
C ASP A 123 3.59 -6.85 -7.47
N GLU A 124 3.23 -7.01 -8.74
CA GLU A 124 1.83 -7.27 -9.11
C GLU A 124 1.33 -8.63 -8.60
N GLU A 125 2.18 -9.66 -8.57
CA GLU A 125 1.84 -10.94 -7.96
C GLU A 125 1.57 -10.79 -6.45
N LYS A 126 2.40 -10.00 -5.74
CA LYS A 126 2.20 -9.68 -4.33
C LYS A 126 0.95 -8.83 -4.10
N HIS A 127 0.61 -7.92 -4.99
CA HIS A 127 -0.63 -7.14 -4.93
C HIS A 127 -1.85 -8.06 -5.00
N VAL A 128 -1.89 -8.99 -5.96
CA VAL A 128 -2.97 -9.99 -6.07
C VAL A 128 -3.10 -10.82 -4.79
N GLU A 129 -2.00 -11.27 -4.21
CA GLU A 129 -2.02 -12.03 -2.94
C GLU A 129 -2.54 -11.18 -1.78
N SER A 130 -2.07 -9.93 -1.68
CA SER A 130 -2.48 -8.98 -0.64
C SER A 130 -3.98 -8.69 -0.72
N LEU A 131 -4.51 -8.48 -1.92
CA LEU A 131 -5.94 -8.26 -2.15
C LEU A 131 -6.78 -9.48 -1.75
N LYS A 132 -6.34 -10.71 -2.10
CA LYS A 132 -7.00 -11.95 -1.65
C LYS A 132 -7.06 -12.03 -0.12
N ARG A 133 -5.97 -11.65 0.55
CA ARG A 133 -5.89 -11.65 2.00
C ARG A 133 -6.83 -10.61 2.62
N ILE A 134 -6.88 -9.41 2.06
CA ILE A 134 -7.81 -8.34 2.49
C ILE A 134 -9.26 -8.81 2.35
N VAL A 135 -9.65 -9.37 1.20
CA VAL A 135 -11.01 -9.92 0.99
C VAL A 135 -11.35 -10.98 2.04
N THR A 136 -10.39 -11.83 2.40
CA THR A 136 -10.57 -12.86 3.42
C THR A 136 -10.74 -12.22 4.81
N LEU A 137 -9.92 -11.24 5.17
CA LEU A 137 -10.02 -10.50 6.44
C LEU A 137 -11.36 -9.76 6.56
N ILE A 138 -11.82 -9.10 5.49
CA ILE A 138 -13.12 -8.41 5.47
C ILE A 138 -14.29 -9.38 5.70
N LYS A 139 -14.21 -10.60 5.16
CA LYS A 139 -15.25 -11.63 5.36
C LYS A 139 -15.26 -12.20 6.77
N MET A 140 -14.09 -12.30 7.41
CA MET A 140 -13.95 -12.86 8.77
C MET A 140 -14.13 -11.82 9.87
N ALA A 141 -13.94 -10.53 9.59
CA ALA A 141 -14.02 -9.47 10.59
C ALA A 141 -15.48 -9.32 11.07
N PRO A 142 -15.78 -9.55 12.37
CA PRO A 142 -17.12 -9.36 12.89
C PRO A 142 -17.55 -7.90 12.68
N LEU A 143 -18.82 -7.68 12.31
CA LEU A 143 -19.45 -6.36 12.46
C LEU A 143 -19.34 -6.02 13.95
N GLN A 144 -18.43 -5.13 14.32
CA GLN A 144 -17.94 -5.00 15.70
C GLN A 144 -19.06 -5.10 16.75
N PRO A 145 -19.02 -6.08 17.67
CA PRO A 145 -20.01 -6.22 18.72
C PRO A 145 -19.75 -5.26 19.91
N LYS A 146 -18.63 -4.54 19.94
CA LYS A 146 -18.19 -3.68 21.05
C LYS A 146 -17.83 -2.27 20.58
N LYS A 147 -17.93 -1.33 21.53
CA LYS A 147 -17.53 0.09 21.44
C LYS A 147 -16.10 0.19 20.90
N GLY A 148 -15.86 1.04 19.91
CA GLY A 148 -14.59 1.14 19.19
C GLY A 148 -13.43 1.56 20.10
N GLU A 149 -12.39 0.73 20.19
CA GLU A 149 -11.08 1.14 20.71
C GLU A 149 -10.23 1.68 19.55
N LYS A 150 -9.23 2.53 19.86
CA LYS A 150 -8.30 3.12 18.86
C LYS A 150 -7.73 2.04 17.94
N GLY A 151 -7.63 2.32 16.64
CA GLY A 151 -7.08 1.35 15.67
C GLY A 151 -8.09 0.63 14.79
N THR A 152 -9.33 1.13 14.61
CA THR A 152 -10.27 0.54 13.64
C THR A 152 -10.87 1.57 12.68
N ASP A 153 -11.33 1.07 11.53
CA ASP A 153 -11.03 1.61 10.18
C ASP A 153 -11.77 2.88 9.68
N ILE A 154 -12.54 3.63 10.50
CA ILE A 154 -13.36 4.74 9.96
C ILE A 154 -13.49 5.95 10.93
N LYS A 155 -13.12 7.15 10.46
CA LYS A 155 -13.47 8.48 11.03
C LYS A 155 -14.88 8.91 10.55
N CYS A 156 -15.69 9.57 11.39
CA CYS A 156 -16.96 10.13 10.93
C CYS A 156 -16.70 11.29 9.94
N ASP A 157 -17.59 11.53 8.98
CA ASP A 157 -17.57 12.77 8.17
C ASP A 157 -17.98 13.95 9.06
N ASP A 158 -17.26 15.06 8.98
CA ASP A 158 -17.65 16.32 9.63
C ASP A 158 -18.79 16.95 8.81
N GLU A 159 -19.98 17.11 9.40
CA GLU A 159 -21.08 17.94 8.84
C GLU A 159 -20.69 19.40 8.69
#